data_AF-J9GFB9-F1
#
_entry.id   AF-J9GFB9-F1
#
_cell.length_a   1.000
_cell.length_b   1.000
_cell.length_c   1.000
_cell.angle_alpha   90.00
_cell.angle_beta   90.00
_cell.angle_gamma   90.00
#
_symmetry.space_group_name_H-M   'P 1'
#
loop_
_entity.id
_entity.type
_entity.pdbx_description
1 polymer ?
#
loop_
_entity_poly.entity_id
_entity_poly.type
_entity_poly.pdbx_seq_one_letter_code
_entity_poly.pdbx_strand_id
1 'polypeptide(L)'
;MQSVKAYLAKDNIAEAKSYIDRLEEDLADIRLLFDTGNLNIDAILNAKISLALENGIRCDYKAVIPKELSVSDIDLCVVIGNLIDNAVESCRTVKKESSLSVYTLRR
;
A
#
# COMPACT_ATOMS: atom_id res chain seq x y z
N MET A 1 -7.61 -21.66 -5.43
CA MET A 1 -6.75 -22.86 -5.67
C MET A 1 -7.55 -24.14 -6.02
N GLN A 2 -8.79 -24.35 -5.55
CA GLN A 2 -9.56 -25.56 -5.89
C GLN A 2 -10.06 -25.60 -7.35
N SER A 3 -10.33 -24.44 -7.95
CA SER A 3 -10.89 -24.34 -9.32
C SER A 3 -9.88 -24.73 -10.41
N VAL A 4 -8.61 -24.33 -10.31
CA VAL A 4 -7.56 -24.63 -11.31
C VAL A 4 -7.27 -26.13 -11.39
N LYS A 5 -7.29 -26.84 -10.26
CA LYS A 5 -7.16 -28.31 -10.21
C LYS A 5 -8.29 -29.02 -10.97
N ALA A 6 -9.51 -28.47 -10.94
CA ALA A 6 -10.66 -29.06 -11.62
C ALA A 6 -10.61 -28.91 -13.15
N TYR A 7 -10.06 -27.81 -13.67
CA TYR A 7 -9.90 -27.61 -15.11
C TYR A 7 -8.72 -28.39 -15.70
N LEU A 8 -7.61 -28.50 -14.97
CA LEU A 8 -6.47 -29.35 -15.37
C LEU A 8 -6.84 -30.84 -15.42
N ALA A 9 -7.76 -31.30 -14.56
CA ALA A 9 -8.25 -32.69 -14.57
C ALA A 9 -9.19 -33.02 -15.74
N LYS A 10 -9.66 -32.02 -16.50
CA LYS A 10 -10.59 -32.17 -17.63
C LYS A 10 -9.95 -31.98 -19.01
N ASP A 11 -8.62 -31.91 -19.08
CA ASP A 11 -7.84 -31.65 -20.31
C ASP A 11 -8.24 -30.36 -21.06
N ASN A 12 -8.92 -29.45 -20.36
CA ASN A 12 -9.45 -28.21 -20.92
C ASN A 12 -8.49 -27.05 -20.62
N ILE A 13 -7.30 -27.15 -21.19
CA ILE A 13 -6.18 -26.20 -21.00
C ILE A 13 -6.59 -24.79 -21.43
N ALA A 14 -7.44 -24.65 -22.45
CA ALA A 14 -7.91 -23.36 -22.95
C ALA A 14 -8.76 -22.60 -21.92
N GLU A 15 -9.71 -23.27 -21.26
CA GLU A 15 -10.56 -22.68 -20.22
C GLU A 15 -9.76 -22.37 -18.95
N ALA A 16 -8.80 -23.23 -18.60
CA ALA A 16 -7.88 -22.95 -17.49
C ALA A 16 -7.06 -21.68 -17.73
N LYS A 17 -6.56 -21.50 -18.97
CA LYS A 17 -5.80 -20.32 -19.37
C LYS A 17 -6.66 -19.05 -19.33
N SER A 18 -7.86 -19.09 -19.91
CA SER A 18 -8.83 -17.98 -19.86
C SER A 18 -9.23 -17.61 -18.42
N TYR A 19 -9.29 -18.58 -17.51
CA TYR A 19 -9.51 -18.30 -16.09
C TYR A 19 -8.31 -17.64 -15.41
N ILE A 20 -7.08 -18.06 -15.75
CA ILE A 20 -5.86 -17.41 -15.26
C ILE A 20 -5.76 -15.98 -15.82
N ASP A 21 -5.98 -15.79 -17.12
CA ASP A 21 -5.94 -14.47 -17.77
C ASP A 21 -6.93 -13.49 -17.12
N ARG A 22 -8.14 -13.95 -16.77
CA ARG A 22 -9.13 -13.15 -16.04
C ARG A 22 -8.69 -12.81 -14.62
N LEU A 23 -8.08 -13.76 -13.91
CA LEU A 23 -7.51 -13.48 -12.60
C LEU A 23 -6.35 -12.48 -12.70
N GLU A 24 -5.52 -12.57 -13.75
CA GLU A 24 -4.45 -11.62 -14.03
C GLU A 24 -4.98 -10.24 -14.39
N GLU A 25 -6.09 -10.13 -15.15
CA GLU A 25 -6.79 -8.85 -15.39
C GLU A 25 -7.37 -8.26 -14.10
N ASP A 26 -8.07 -9.06 -13.29
CA ASP A 26 -8.62 -8.62 -12.00
C ASP A 26 -7.49 -8.21 -11.01
N LEU A 27 -6.32 -8.83 -11.12
CA LEU A 27 -5.11 -8.47 -10.35
C LEU A 27 -4.38 -7.27 -10.94
N ALA A 28 -4.46 -7.02 -12.25
CA ALA A 28 -3.82 -5.90 -12.93
C ALA A 28 -4.40 -4.54 -12.49
N ASP A 29 -5.65 -4.53 -12.01
CA ASP A 29 -6.26 -3.35 -11.38
C ASP A 29 -5.68 -3.03 -9.99
N ILE A 30 -5.02 -4.00 -9.34
CA ILE A 30 -4.16 -3.70 -8.18
C ILE A 30 -2.86 -3.13 -8.74
N ARG A 31 -2.86 -1.84 -9.09
CA ARG A 31 -1.62 -1.11 -9.36
C ARG A 31 -0.71 -1.21 -8.14
N LEU A 32 0.24 -2.13 -8.19
CA LEU A 32 1.37 -2.15 -7.26
C LEU A 32 2.19 -0.88 -7.53
N LEU A 33 2.02 0.11 -6.66
CA LEU A 33 2.74 1.38 -6.66
C LEU A 33 4.16 1.21 -6.12
N PHE A 34 4.38 0.16 -5.32
CA PHE A 34 5.65 -0.16 -4.68
C PHE A 34 5.98 -1.65 -4.82
N ASP A 35 7.22 -1.92 -5.24
CA ASP A 35 7.88 -3.22 -5.27
C ASP A 35 9.36 -3.01 -4.90
N THR A 36 9.60 -2.75 -3.62
CA THR A 36 10.93 -2.47 -3.08
C THR A 36 11.69 -3.73 -2.69
N GLY A 37 11.03 -4.89 -2.76
CA GLY A 37 11.56 -6.19 -2.35
C GLY A 37 11.35 -6.50 -0.86
N ASN A 38 10.72 -5.59 -0.10
CA ASN A 38 10.27 -5.84 1.26
C ASN A 38 8.74 -5.93 1.29
N LEU A 39 8.23 -7.17 1.26
CA LEU A 39 6.80 -7.48 1.20
C LEU A 39 5.97 -6.75 2.26
N ASN A 40 6.49 -6.62 3.49
CA ASN A 40 5.76 -5.99 4.58
C ASN A 40 5.58 -4.48 4.33
N ILE A 41 6.65 -3.83 3.90
CA ILE A 41 6.65 -2.38 3.66
C ILE A 41 5.89 -2.07 2.37
N ASP A 42 6.09 -2.87 1.33
CA ASP A 42 5.36 -2.75 0.07
C ASP A 42 3.85 -2.88 0.30
N ALA A 43 3.40 -3.82 1.12
CA ALA A 43 1.99 -3.97 1.46
C ALA A 43 1.41 -2.71 2.13
N ILE A 44 2.11 -2.15 3.13
CA ILE A 44 1.64 -0.94 3.82
C ILE A 44 1.63 0.28 2.89
N LEU A 45 2.70 0.48 2.13
CA LEU A 45 2.82 1.61 1.22
C LEU A 45 1.73 1.56 0.14
N ASN A 46 1.51 0.39 -0.47
CA ASN A 46 0.45 0.20 -1.45
C ASN A 46 -0.92 0.48 -0.83
N ALA A 47 -1.24 -0.09 0.34
CA ALA A 47 -2.54 0.12 0.98
C ALA A 47 -2.83 1.59 1.28
N LYS A 48 -1.86 2.31 1.87
CA LYS A 48 -2.08 3.69 2.33
C LYS A 48 -2.03 4.71 1.21
N ILE A 49 -1.13 4.57 0.24
CA ILE A 49 -1.05 5.49 -0.89
C ILE A 49 -2.21 5.29 -1.85
N SER A 50 -2.64 4.05 -2.12
CA SER A 50 -3.84 3.80 -2.91
C SER A 50 -5.06 4.45 -2.27
N LEU A 51 -5.24 4.31 -0.95
CA LEU A 51 -6.31 5.00 -0.23
C LEU A 51 -6.22 6.53 -0.39
N ALA A 52 -5.03 7.12 -0.28
CA ALA A 52 -4.85 8.57 -0.46
C ALA A 52 -5.24 9.01 -1.89
N LEU A 53 -4.83 8.26 -2.92
CA LEU A 53 -5.18 8.51 -4.32
C LEU A 53 -6.69 8.39 -4.57
N GLU A 54 -7.35 7.37 -4.01
CA GLU A 54 -8.81 7.19 -4.07
C GLU A 54 -9.57 8.35 -3.43
N ASN A 55 -8.99 8.98 -2.40
CA ASN A 55 -9.52 10.18 -1.78
C ASN A 55 -9.23 11.46 -2.57
N GLY A 56 -8.69 11.36 -3.79
CA GLY A 56 -8.34 12.48 -4.64
C GLY A 56 -7.13 13.28 -4.16
N ILE A 57 -6.34 12.73 -3.22
CA ILE A 57 -5.13 13.38 -2.72
C ILE A 57 -4.01 13.13 -3.72
N ARG A 58 -3.46 14.21 -4.28
CA ARG A 58 -2.29 14.10 -5.14
C ARG A 58 -1.10 13.64 -4.32
N CYS A 59 -0.58 12.46 -4.65
CA CYS A 59 0.59 11.88 -4.00
C CYS A 59 1.79 11.88 -4.97
N ASP A 60 2.94 12.32 -4.48
CA ASP A 60 4.25 12.10 -5.11
C ASP A 60 5.01 11.14 -4.20
N TYR A 61 5.44 10.00 -4.74
CA TYR A 61 6.03 8.94 -3.94
C TYR A 61 7.19 8.26 -4.65
N LYS A 62 8.19 7.87 -3.85
CA LYS A 62 9.33 7.07 -4.25
C LYS A 62 9.82 6.30 -3.02
N ALA A 63 9.98 4.99 -3.14
CA ALA A 63 10.54 4.17 -2.08
C ALA A 63 11.73 3.38 -2.62
N VAL A 64 12.83 3.40 -1.86
CA VAL A 64 14.02 2.58 -2.09
C VAL A 64 14.43 2.07 -0.72
N ILE A 65 14.46 0.75 -0.55
CA ILE A 65 14.72 0.13 0.73
C ILE A 65 16.03 -0.66 0.64
N PRO A 66 17.02 -0.41 1.51
CA PRO A 66 18.24 -1.20 1.56
C PRO A 66 17.93 -2.63 2.04
N LYS A 67 18.74 -3.60 1.59
CA LYS A 67 18.58 -5.01 1.97
C LYS A 67 18.73 -5.26 3.47
N GLU A 68 19.51 -4.42 4.14
CA GLU A 68 19.76 -4.50 5.57
C GLU A 68 19.30 -3.20 6.22
N LEU A 69 18.38 -3.33 7.17
CA LEU A 69 17.89 -2.25 8.00
C LEU A 69 18.30 -2.55 9.45
N SER A 70 18.73 -1.54 10.18
CA SER A 70 18.99 -1.64 11.62
C SER A 70 17.70 -1.63 12.46
N VAL A 71 16.56 -1.35 11.83
CA VAL A 71 15.23 -1.26 12.43
C VAL A 71 14.40 -2.43 11.93
N SER A 72 13.53 -2.98 12.79
CA SER A 72 12.66 -4.07 12.38
C SER A 72 11.65 -3.61 11.32
N ASP A 73 11.28 -4.52 10.41
CA ASP A 73 10.24 -4.25 9.41
C ASP A 73 8.93 -3.78 10.06
N ILE A 74 8.59 -4.36 11.21
CA ILE A 74 7.36 -4.03 11.96
C ILE A 74 7.41 -2.59 12.45
N ASP A 75 8.52 -2.18 13.09
CA ASP A 75 8.65 -0.81 13.59
C ASP A 75 8.65 0.20 12.45
N LEU A 76 9.33 -0.12 11.34
CA LEU A 76 9.35 0.72 10.15
C LEU A 76 7.96 0.87 9.53
N CYS A 77 7.20 -0.22 9.45
CA CYS A 77 5.81 -0.25 9.03
C CYS A 77 4.92 0.65 9.90
N VAL A 78 5.06 0.59 11.23
CA VAL A 78 4.31 1.44 12.17
C VAL A 78 4.64 2.91 11.96
N VAL A 79 5.94 3.25 11.86
CA VAL A 79 6.38 4.64 11.69
C VAL A 79 5.89 5.20 10.36
N ILE A 80 6.15 4.52 9.24
CA ILE A 80 5.71 4.95 7.91
C ILE A 80 4.19 5.06 7.85
N GLY A 81 3.49 4.08 8.42
CA GLY A 81 2.04 4.08 8.46
C GLY A 81 1.46 5.32 9.13
N ASN A 82 1.96 5.65 10.32
CA ASN A 82 1.54 6.84 11.06
C ASN A 82 1.88 8.14 10.32
N LEU A 83 3.04 8.21 9.67
CA LEU A 83 3.44 9.38 8.89
C LEU A 83 2.50 9.62 7.71
N ILE A 84 2.13 8.57 6.97
CA ILE A 84 1.20 8.68 5.85
C ILE A 84 -0.19 9.03 6.35
N ASP A 85 -0.67 8.42 7.44
CA ASP A 85 -1.97 8.73 8.03
C ASP A 85 -2.06 10.20 8.44
N ASN A 86 -1.03 10.72 9.12
CA ASN A 86 -0.96 12.13 9.51
C ASN A 86 -0.98 13.07 8.29
N ALA A 87 -0.28 12.71 7.21
CA ALA A 87 -0.27 13.50 5.98
C ALA A 87 -1.66 13.49 5.30
N VAL A 88 -2.30 12.32 5.21
CA VAL A 88 -3.64 12.16 4.63
C VAL A 88 -4.69 12.91 5.46
N GLU A 89 -4.64 12.82 6.79
CA GLU A 89 -5.53 13.55 7.69
C GLU A 89 -5.37 15.06 7.52
N SER A 90 -4.13 15.55 7.44
CA SER A 90 -3.83 16.96 7.21
C SER A 90 -4.40 17.43 5.86
N CYS A 91 -4.21 16.66 4.79
CA CYS A 91 -4.77 16.97 3.48
C CYS A 91 -6.31 17.03 3.47
N ARG A 92 -6.98 16.22 4.31
CA ARG A 92 -8.44 16.24 4.47
C ARG A 92 -8.93 17.45 5.29
N THR A 93 -8.12 17.97 6.21
CA THR A 93 -8.52 19.00 7.19
C THR A 93 -8.19 20.44 6.80
N VAL A 94 -7.59 20.71 5.62
CA VAL A 94 -7.20 22.06 5.14
C VAL A 94 -8.38 23.04 4.90
N LYS A 95 -9.59 22.73 5.38
CA LYS A 95 -10.66 23.71 5.63
C LYS A 95 -10.91 23.91 7.13
N LYS A 96 -9.92 24.42 7.88
CA LYS A 96 -10.11 25.38 8.99
C LYS A 96 -8.77 25.76 9.61
N GLU A 97 -8.62 27.06 9.86
CA GLU A 97 -7.53 27.67 10.63
C GLU A 97 -7.16 26.81 11.85
N SER A 98 -5.92 26.33 11.87
CA SER A 98 -5.38 25.53 12.97
C SER A 98 -4.19 26.28 13.57
N SER A 99 -4.33 26.77 14.81
CA SER A 99 -3.25 27.41 15.55
C SER A 99 -2.69 26.47 16.60
N LEU A 100 -1.36 26.29 16.61
CA LEU A 100 -0.64 25.51 17.61
C LEU A 100 0.15 26.47 18.50
N SER A 101 -0.17 26.52 19.79
CA SER A 101 0.59 27.29 20.78
C SER A 101 1.34 26.33 21.70
N VAL A 102 2.67 26.34 21.65
CA VAL A 102 3.53 25.48 22.48
C VAL A 102 4.13 26.32 23.61
N TYR A 103 3.81 25.97 24.84
CA TYR A 103 4.38 26.59 26.04
C TYR A 103 5.26 25.56 26.78
N THR A 104 6.45 25.98 27.17
CA THR A 104 7.35 25.23 28.06
C THR A 104 7.44 25.97 29.39
N LEU A 105 7.15 25.25 30.48
CA LEU A 105 7.36 25.73 31.84
C LEU A 105 8.67 25.15 32.37
N ARG A 106 9.60 26.04 32.71
CA ARG A 106 10.83 25.71 33.45
C ARG A 106 10.58 26.03 34.92
N ARG A 107 10.75 25.05 35.81
CA ARG A 107 10.92 25.30 37.26
C ARG A 107 12.36 25.65 37.57
#